data_AF-A0A257QHY7-F1
#
_entry.id   AF-A0A257QHY7-F1
#
_cell.length_a   1.000
_cell.length_b   1.000
_cell.length_c   1.000
_cell.angle_alpha   90.00
_cell.angle_beta   90.00
_cell.angle_gamma   90.00
#
_symmetry.space_group_name_H-M   'P 1'
#
loop_
_entity.id
_entity.type
_entity.pdbx_description
1 polymer ?
#
loop_
_entity_poly.entity_id
_entity_poly.type
_entity_poly.pdbx_seq_one_letter_code
_entity_poly.pdbx_strand_id
1 'polypeptide(L)'
;MIKTVVKHSYVKGRYAKARCQAHINYISHREGKDREQGGRKFFDKEREEIDAKEVKQRMYELADERGVAMHKIILSPGLNTDAKEYTRELMEKLEYIKGQSLEWRAVVHENTKHQHV
;
A
#
# COMPACT_ATOMS: atom_id res chain seq x y z
N MET A 1 -12.62 -17.95 14.37
CA MET A 1 -11.29 -17.86 13.73
C MET A 1 -11.34 -16.74 12.71
N ILE A 2 -10.72 -15.59 12.99
CA ILE A 2 -10.69 -14.46 12.05
C ILE A 2 -9.77 -14.87 10.90
N LYS A 3 -10.30 -14.89 9.68
CA LYS A 3 -9.52 -15.21 8.48
C LYS A 3 -8.96 -13.92 7.91
N THR A 4 -7.66 -13.66 8.08
CA THR A 4 -6.99 -12.64 7.27
C THR A 4 -6.90 -13.13 5.84
N VAL A 5 -7.35 -12.30 4.91
CA VAL A 5 -7.11 -12.53 3.48
C VAL A 5 -5.96 -11.65 3.03
N VAL A 6 -4.97 -12.25 2.37
CA VAL A 6 -3.85 -11.55 1.74
C VAL A 6 -3.90 -11.81 0.25
N LYS A 7 -3.92 -10.75 -0.56
CA LYS A 7 -3.76 -10.84 -2.01
C LYS A 7 -2.46 -10.18 -2.42
N HIS A 8 -1.57 -10.95 -3.03
CA HIS A 8 -0.31 -10.45 -3.59
C HIS A 8 -0.37 -10.39 -5.11
N SER A 9 0.22 -9.34 -5.68
CA SER A 9 0.54 -9.26 -7.12
C SER A 9 1.73 -8.31 -7.32
N TYR A 10 2.30 -8.26 -8.52
CA TYR A 10 3.43 -7.37 -8.82
C TYR A 10 3.33 -6.79 -10.23
N VAL A 11 4.05 -5.70 -10.49
CA VAL A 11 4.03 -4.98 -11.77
C VAL A 11 5.44 -4.93 -12.38
N LYS A 12 5.60 -5.44 -13.60
CA LYS A 12 6.87 -5.44 -14.37
C LYS A 12 6.65 -5.13 -15.86
N GLY A 13 7.73 -4.91 -16.61
CA GLY A 13 7.72 -4.73 -18.07
C GLY A 13 7.61 -3.28 -18.54
N ARG A 14 7.55 -3.08 -19.87
CA ARG A 14 7.71 -1.77 -20.55
C ARG A 14 6.86 -0.63 -19.97
N TYR A 15 5.63 -0.92 -19.55
CA TYR A 15 4.68 0.08 -19.03
C TYR A 15 4.49 -0.01 -17.51
N ALA A 16 5.44 -0.59 -16.78
CA ALA A 16 5.31 -0.83 -15.35
C ALA A 16 5.10 0.47 -14.55
N LYS A 17 5.92 1.49 -14.79
CA LYS A 17 5.85 2.79 -14.11
C LYS A 17 4.49 3.45 -14.27
N ALA A 18 3.98 3.54 -15.50
CA ALA A 18 2.67 4.11 -15.79
C ALA A 18 1.54 3.36 -15.07
N ARG A 19 1.58 2.02 -15.05
CA ARG A 19 0.59 1.20 -14.32
C ARG A 19 0.69 1.38 -12.80
N CYS A 20 1.90 1.51 -12.25
CA CYS A 20 2.10 1.79 -10.83
C CYS A 20 1.56 3.17 -10.46
N GLN A 21 1.85 4.20 -11.26
CA GLN A 21 1.31 5.55 -11.06
C GLN A 21 -0.22 5.57 -11.12
N ALA A 22 -0.84 4.89 -12.09
CA ALA A 22 -2.29 4.78 -12.19
C ALA A 22 -2.87 4.09 -10.94
N HIS A 23 -2.21 3.05 -10.42
CA HIS A 23 -2.63 2.37 -9.22
C HIS A 23 -2.51 3.25 -7.95
N ILE A 24 -1.40 3.98 -7.79
CA ILE A 24 -1.21 4.93 -6.68
C ILE A 24 -2.31 5.98 -6.71
N ASN A 25 -2.56 6.59 -7.87
CA ASN A 25 -3.63 7.58 -8.01
C ASN A 25 -5.00 6.96 -7.66
N TYR A 26 -5.27 5.73 -8.10
CA TYR A 26 -6.51 5.02 -7.82
C TYR A 26 -6.73 4.82 -6.31
N ILE A 27 -5.74 4.29 -5.58
CA ILE A 27 -5.91 4.04 -4.13
C ILE A 27 -5.94 5.34 -3.31
N SER A 28 -5.26 6.39 -3.75
CA SER A 28 -5.35 7.70 -3.08
C SER A 28 -6.69 8.41 -3.30
N HIS A 29 -7.34 8.22 -4.46
CA HIS A 29 -8.52 8.98 -4.87
C HIS A 29 -9.76 8.11 -5.09
N ARG A 30 -9.76 6.86 -4.61
CA ARG A 30 -10.87 5.93 -4.82
C ARG A 30 -12.18 6.51 -4.30
N GLU A 31 -13.21 6.51 -5.14
CA GLU A 31 -14.56 6.99 -4.81
C GLU A 31 -15.12 6.31 -3.55
N GLY A 32 -15.70 7.12 -2.66
CA GLY A 32 -16.23 6.77 -1.34
C GLY A 32 -16.67 8.04 -0.61
N LYS A 33 -17.29 7.94 0.57
CA LYS A 33 -17.73 9.11 1.35
C LYS A 33 -16.57 10.06 1.73
N ASP A 34 -15.32 9.60 1.70
CA ASP A 34 -14.11 10.40 1.96
C ASP A 34 -13.41 10.84 0.66
N ARG A 35 -14.19 11.31 -0.32
CA ARG A 35 -13.63 12.12 -1.41
C ARG A 35 -13.31 13.52 -0.87
N GLU A 36 -12.40 13.58 0.10
CA GLU A 36 -11.89 14.83 0.67
C GLU A 36 -11.00 15.54 -0.36
N GLN A 37 -11.04 16.87 -0.37
CA GLN A 37 -10.09 17.67 -1.14
C GLN A 37 -8.67 17.34 -0.65
N GLY A 38 -7.90 16.63 -1.47
CA GLY A 38 -6.51 16.25 -1.15
C GLY A 38 -6.20 14.76 -1.26
N GLY A 39 -7.21 13.89 -1.31
CA GLY A 39 -7.03 12.43 -1.38
C GLY A 39 -6.50 11.82 -0.07
N ARG A 40 -6.55 10.49 0.03
CA ARG A 40 -6.07 9.77 1.22
C ARG A 40 -4.55 9.87 1.34
N LYS A 41 -4.07 10.14 2.55
CA LYS A 41 -2.64 10.09 2.87
C LYS A 41 -2.19 8.64 3.06
N PHE A 42 -0.97 8.37 2.60
CA PHE A 42 -0.32 7.08 2.84
C PHE A 42 0.32 7.08 4.23
N PHE A 43 0.53 5.89 4.76
CA PHE A 43 1.38 5.64 5.92
C PHE A 43 2.48 4.64 5.57
N ASP A 44 3.53 4.61 6.38
CA ASP A 44 4.59 3.62 6.34
C ASP A 44 4.92 3.09 7.75
N LYS A 45 6.11 2.51 7.91
CA LYS A 45 6.63 1.97 9.17
C LYS A 45 6.61 3.00 10.30
N GLU A 46 6.84 4.28 10.01
CA GLU A 46 7.06 5.33 11.01
C GLU A 46 6.12 6.53 10.82
N ARG A 47 5.75 6.84 9.59
CA ARG A 47 4.99 8.05 9.22
C ARG A 47 3.52 7.74 9.00
N GLU A 48 2.67 8.67 9.41
CA GLU A 48 1.21 8.58 9.29
C GLU A 48 0.63 9.33 8.07
N GLU A 49 1.35 10.35 7.59
CA GLU A 49 0.88 11.25 6.54
C GLU A 49 1.94 11.44 5.45
N ILE A 50 1.81 10.67 4.38
CA ILE A 50 2.69 10.71 3.22
C ILE A 50 1.86 11.07 1.99
N ASP A 51 2.33 12.06 1.22
CA ASP A 51 1.61 12.52 0.05
C ASP A 51 1.76 11.55 -1.13
N ALA A 52 0.69 11.37 -1.90
CA ALA A 52 0.71 10.53 -3.10
C ALA A 52 1.79 10.97 -4.12
N LYS A 53 2.12 12.27 -4.17
CA LYS A 53 3.22 12.79 -4.99
C LYS A 53 4.57 12.24 -4.54
N GLU A 54 4.83 12.18 -3.23
CA GLU A 54 6.04 11.61 -2.65
C GLU A 54 6.16 10.12 -2.99
N VAL A 55 5.07 9.36 -2.80
CA VAL A 55 5.03 7.93 -3.13
C VAL A 55 5.31 7.67 -4.61
N LYS A 56 4.74 8.49 -5.51
CA LYS A 56 5.00 8.39 -6.95
C LYS A 56 6.47 8.66 -7.26
N GLN A 57 7.04 9.74 -6.73
CA GLN A 57 8.44 10.09 -6.95
C GLN A 57 9.36 8.94 -6.54
N ARG A 58 9.15 8.40 -5.34
CA ARG A 58 9.95 7.29 -4.83
C ARG A 58 9.78 5.99 -5.64
N MET A 59 8.57 5.72 -6.12
CA MET A 59 8.31 4.58 -7.02
C MET A 59 9.10 4.70 -8.33
N TYR A 60 9.17 5.92 -8.90
CA TYR A 60 9.93 6.14 -10.14
C TYR A 60 11.42 5.85 -9.96
N GLU A 61 12.01 6.31 -8.87
CA GLU A 61 13.42 6.05 -8.51
C GLU A 61 13.70 4.55 -8.38
N LEU A 62 12.91 3.83 -7.58
CA LEU A 62 13.10 2.40 -7.34
C LEU A 62 12.83 1.53 -8.58
N ALA A 63 11.92 1.95 -9.46
CA ALA A 63 11.56 1.20 -10.65
C ALA A 63 12.63 1.23 -11.74
N ASP A 64 13.53 2.22 -11.75
CA ASP A 64 14.68 2.24 -12.67
C ASP A 64 15.79 1.27 -12.23
N GLU A 65 15.91 1.04 -10.92
CA GLU A 65 16.94 0.16 -10.35
C GLU A 65 16.56 -1.33 -10.41
N ARG A 66 15.28 -1.66 -10.59
CA ARG A 66 14.73 -3.00 -10.37
C ARG A 66 13.91 -3.54 -11.54
N GLY A 67 13.99 -4.85 -11.79
CA GLY A 67 13.15 -5.54 -12.78
C GLY A 67 11.65 -5.61 -12.44
N VAL A 68 11.28 -5.28 -11.20
CA VAL A 68 9.90 -5.16 -10.72
C VAL A 68 9.71 -3.75 -10.18
N ALA A 69 8.71 -3.03 -10.69
CA ALA A 69 8.45 -1.64 -10.30
C ALA A 69 7.67 -1.51 -8.99
N MET A 70 6.82 -2.50 -8.67
CA MET A 70 5.99 -2.47 -7.46
C MET A 70 5.50 -3.88 -7.10
N HIS A 71 5.54 -4.21 -5.82
CA HIS A 71 4.77 -5.29 -5.21
C HIS A 71 3.51 -4.70 -4.58
N LYS A 72 2.37 -5.35 -4.81
CA LYS A 72 1.06 -4.96 -4.27
C LYS A 72 0.61 -6.04 -3.31
N ILE A 73 0.27 -5.62 -2.10
CA ILE A 73 -0.30 -6.47 -1.05
C ILE A 73 -1.61 -5.82 -0.67
N ILE A 74 -2.71 -6.57 -0.69
CA ILE A 74 -3.98 -6.16 -0.10
C ILE A 74 -4.19 -7.00 1.15
N LEU A 75 -4.41 -6.33 2.28
CA LEU A 75 -4.65 -6.96 3.58
C LEU A 75 -6.10 -6.75 3.99
N SER A 76 -6.75 -7.82 4.44
CA SER A 76 -8.09 -7.76 5.03
C SER A 76 -8.05 -8.44 6.40
N PRO A 77 -7.74 -7.72 7.48
CA PRO A 77 -7.47 -8.29 8.81
C PRO A 77 -8.72 -8.83 9.54
N GLY A 78 -9.93 -8.59 9.03
CA GLY A 78 -11.18 -8.92 9.72
C GLY A 78 -11.76 -7.71 10.48
N LEU A 79 -12.83 -7.92 11.26
CA LEU A 79 -13.50 -6.85 12.01
C LEU A 79 -12.74 -6.52 13.31
N ASN A 80 -12.79 -5.26 13.74
CA ASN A 80 -12.28 -4.74 15.03
C ASN A 80 -10.75 -4.84 15.23
N THR A 81 -9.97 -4.51 14.20
CA THR A 81 -8.50 -4.41 14.32
C THR A 81 -8.03 -3.06 13.81
N ASP A 82 -7.07 -2.44 14.49
CA ASP A 82 -6.35 -1.30 13.93
C ASP A 82 -5.58 -1.77 12.68
N ALA A 83 -6.06 -1.37 11.51
CA ALA A 83 -5.50 -1.82 10.25
C ALA A 83 -4.07 -1.30 10.01
N LYS A 84 -3.72 -0.13 10.55
CA LYS A 84 -2.37 0.41 10.39
C LYS A 84 -1.39 -0.35 11.27
N GLU A 85 -1.71 -0.53 12.54
CA GLU A 85 -0.88 -1.29 13.49
C GLU A 85 -0.71 -2.74 13.00
N TYR A 86 -1.80 -3.40 12.61
CA TYR A 86 -1.76 -4.74 12.03
C TYR A 86 -0.85 -4.81 10.79
N THR A 87 -0.94 -3.81 9.91
CA THR A 87 -0.09 -3.75 8.72
C THR A 87 1.38 -3.61 9.10
N ARG A 88 1.71 -2.77 10.09
CA ARG A 88 3.09 -2.60 10.56
C ARG A 88 3.65 -3.89 11.14
N GLU A 89 2.92 -4.55 12.04
CA GLU A 89 3.36 -5.83 12.60
C GLU A 89 3.58 -6.90 11.51
N LEU A 90 2.67 -6.97 10.53
CA LEU A 90 2.79 -7.92 9.43
C LEU A 90 4.02 -7.62 8.58
N MET A 91 4.25 -6.35 8.25
CA MET A 91 5.39 -5.94 7.45
C MET A 91 6.72 -6.13 8.19
N GLU A 92 6.76 -5.87 9.50
CA GLU A 92 7.93 -6.15 10.34
C GLU A 92 8.26 -7.65 10.39
N LYS A 93 7.25 -8.51 10.58
CA LYS A 93 7.44 -9.97 10.50
C LYS A 93 7.93 -10.39 9.11
N LEU A 94 7.44 -9.75 8.05
CA LEU A 94 7.88 -10.02 6.67
C LEU A 94 9.33 -9.58 6.45
N GLU A 95 9.75 -8.43 6.97
CA GLU A 95 11.16 -7.96 6.97
C GLU A 95 12.05 -9.01 7.64
N TYR A 96 11.68 -9.46 8.85
CA TYR A 96 12.41 -10.45 9.62
C TYR A 96 12.56 -11.78 8.85
N ILE A 97 11.46 -12.32 8.33
CA ILE A 97 11.47 -13.59 7.58
C ILE A 97 12.29 -13.48 6.30
N LYS A 98 12.30 -12.31 5.64
CA LYS A 98 13.07 -12.09 4.42
C LYS A 98 14.52 -11.72 4.68
N GLY A 99 14.88 -11.34 5.89
CA GLY A 99 16.22 -10.82 6.21
C GLY A 99 16.57 -9.54 5.46
N GLN A 100 15.57 -8.72 5.11
CA GLN A 100 15.78 -7.47 4.38
C GLN A 100 14.82 -6.38 4.87
N SER A 101 15.30 -5.14 4.90
CA SER A 101 14.44 -3.99 5.12
C SER A 101 13.48 -3.81 3.93
N LEU A 102 12.23 -3.48 4.22
CA LEU A 102 11.17 -3.30 3.23
C LEU A 102 10.73 -1.84 3.22
N GLU A 103 10.83 -1.25 2.04
CA GLU A 103 10.29 0.08 1.79
C GLU A 103 8.85 -0.04 1.25
N TRP A 104 7.86 0.34 2.05
CA TRP A 104 6.45 0.20 1.70
C TRP A 104 5.65 1.45 2.05
N ARG A 105 4.53 1.65 1.35
CA ARG A 105 3.52 2.67 1.66
C ARG A 105 2.15 2.06 1.48
N ALA A 106 1.23 2.41 2.36
CA ALA A 106 -0.11 1.82 2.41
C ALA A 106 -1.18 2.89 2.63
N VAL A 107 -2.42 2.56 2.28
CA VAL A 107 -3.62 3.39 2.50
C VAL A 107 -4.67 2.49 3.12
N VAL A 108 -5.35 2.96 4.17
CA VAL A 108 -6.51 2.24 4.72
C VAL A 108 -7.76 2.66 3.94
N HIS A 109 -8.54 1.67 3.49
CA HIS A 109 -9.85 1.87 2.90
C HIS A 109 -10.94 1.34 3.84
N GLU A 110 -11.66 2.27 4.47
CA GLU A 110 -12.76 1.97 5.40
C GLU A 110 -14.14 2.02 4.70
N ASN A 111 -14.19 2.55 3.49
CA ASN A 111 -15.41 2.85 2.73
C ASN A 111 -16.10 1.64 2.07
N THR A 112 -15.79 0.42 2.50
CA THR A 112 -16.41 -0.82 2.01
C THR A 112 -16.94 -1.66 3.16
N LYS A 113 -17.92 -2.55 2.93
CA LYS A 113 -18.44 -3.50 3.95
C LYS A 113 -17.35 -4.31 4.69
N HIS A 114 -16.12 -4.30 4.17
CA HIS A 114 -14.92 -4.91 4.76
C HIS A 114 -13.75 -3.92 4.70
N GLN A 115 -13.12 -3.65 5.84
CA GLN A 115 -11.91 -2.84 5.95
C GLN A 115 -10.74 -3.56 5.26
N HIS A 116 -9.97 -2.82 4.46
CA HIS A 116 -8.76 -3.34 3.83
C HIS A 116 -7.69 -2.27 3.70
N VAL A 117 -6.45 -2.75 3.56
CA VAL A 117 -5.25 -1.96 3.28
C VAL A 117 -4.73 -2.34 1.91
#